data_AF-A0A1M5UA46-F1
#
_entry.id   AF-A0A1M5UA46-F1
#
_cell.length_a   1.000
_cell.length_b   1.000
_cell.length_c   1.000
_cell.angle_alpha   90.00
_cell.angle_beta   90.00
_cell.angle_gamma   90.00
#
_symmetry.space_group_name_H-M   'P 1'
#
loop_
_entity.id
_entity.type
_entity.pdbx_description
1 polymer ?
#
loop_
_entity_poly.entity_id
_entity_poly.type
_entity_poly.pdbx_seq_one_letter_code
_entity_poly.pdbx_strand_id
1 'polypeptide(L)' 'MITVDELKENILGLEIGSEYAIFKKGKSRNKKTNIFKGIFIGESGMDNDFYIFKSINGYLECFLKIDFLINEYGIRKI' A
#
# COMPACT_ATOMS: atom_id res chain seq x y z
N MET A 1 5.19 -5.08 -24.82
CA MET A 1 4.82 -3.69 -24.51
C MET A 1 3.61 -3.80 -23.61
N ILE A 2 3.81 -3.75 -22.29
CA ILE A 2 2.71 -3.91 -21.33
C ILE A 2 2.00 -2.57 -21.29
N THR A 3 0.76 -2.55 -21.78
CA THR A 3 -0.06 -1.36 -21.88
C THR A 3 -0.43 -0.90 -20.47
N VAL A 4 -0.28 0.39 -20.20
CA VAL A 4 -0.56 1.02 -18.89
C VAL A 4 -2.01 0.81 -18.44
N ASP A 5 -2.89 0.40 -19.36
CA ASP A 5 -4.30 0.12 -19.11
C ASP A 5 -4.54 -1.17 -18.29
N GLU A 6 -3.70 -2.20 -18.41
CA GLU A 6 -3.81 -3.41 -17.56
C GLU A 6 -3.32 -3.18 -16.12
N LEU A 7 -2.61 -2.08 -15.86
CA LEU A 7 -2.21 -1.67 -14.51
C LEU A 7 -3.36 -1.05 -13.70
N LYS A 8 -4.52 -0.78 -14.32
CA LYS A 8 -5.66 -0.12 -13.65
C LYS A 8 -6.59 -1.06 -12.87
N GLU A 9 -6.53 -2.37 -13.11
CA GLU A 9 -7.37 -3.32 -12.39
C GLU A 9 -6.57 -4.02 -11.28
N ASN A 10 -6.75 -3.59 -10.02
CA ASN A 10 -6.27 -4.28 -8.83
C ASN A 10 -4.74 -4.52 -8.75
N ILE A 11 -3.95 -3.44 -8.65
CA ILE A 11 -2.48 -3.53 -8.52
C ILE A 11 -2.03 -4.42 -7.33
N LEU A 12 -2.84 -4.53 -6.26
CA LEU A 12 -2.50 -5.35 -5.08
C LEU A 12 -3.61 -6.28 -4.59
N GLY A 13 -4.82 -6.23 -5.18
CA GLY A 13 -5.96 -7.07 -4.75
C GLY A 13 -6.28 -6.95 -3.26
N LEU A 14 -6.29 -5.74 -2.72
CA LEU A 14 -6.52 -5.50 -1.29
C LEU A 14 -8.01 -5.65 -0.95
N GLU A 15 -8.28 -6.35 0.15
CA GLU A 15 -9.63 -6.57 0.65
C GLU A 15 -9.97 -5.54 1.73
N ILE A 16 -11.05 -4.78 1.52
CA ILE A 16 -11.54 -3.81 2.51
C ILE A 16 -11.83 -4.53 3.82
N GLY A 17 -11.38 -3.96 4.93
CA GLY A 17 -11.52 -4.53 6.27
C GLY A 17 -10.44 -5.54 6.65
N SER A 18 -9.55 -5.93 5.73
CA SER A 18 -8.41 -6.80 6.05
C SER A 18 -7.23 -5.99 6.60
N GLU A 19 -6.46 -6.62 7.50
CA GLU A 19 -5.25 -6.03 8.07
C GLU A 19 -4.04 -6.30 7.18
N TYR A 20 -3.23 -5.25 6.97
CA TYR A 20 -2.03 -5.31 6.15
C TYR A 20 -0.84 -4.69 6.89
N ALA A 21 0.34 -5.25 6.62
CA ALA A 21 1.62 -4.68 6.98
C ALA A 21 2.29 -4.07 5.75
N ILE A 22 2.58 -2.77 5.82
CA ILE A 22 3.25 -1.99 4.78
C ILE A 22 4.67 -1.71 5.25
N PHE A 23 5.66 -1.92 4.38
CA PHE A 23 7.06 -1.72 4.72
C PHE A 23 7.80 -1.07 3.57
N LYS A 24 8.69 -0.13 3.88
CA LYS A 24 9.53 0.51 2.87
C LYS A 24 10.66 -0.43 2.44
N LYS A 25 10.77 -0.71 1.15
CA LYS A 25 11.85 -1.51 0.54
C LYS A 25 13.06 -0.60 0.29
N GLY A 26 13.91 -0.46 1.32
CA GLY A 26 15.19 0.25 1.19
C GLY A 26 16.30 -0.64 0.62
N LYS A 27 17.30 -0.02 -0.04
CA LYS A 27 18.53 -0.67 -0.55
C LYS A 27 19.48 -1.21 0.54
N SER A 28 19.17 -1.05 1.83
CA SER A 28 20.15 -1.29 2.90
C SER A 28 19.90 -2.62 3.60
N ARG A 29 20.91 -3.51 3.56
CA ARG A 29 20.97 -4.83 4.21
C ARG A 29 20.78 -4.82 5.75
N ASN A 30 20.55 -3.66 6.36
CA ASN A 30 20.52 -3.50 7.81
C ASN A 30 19.58 -2.35 8.22
N LYS A 31 18.26 -2.61 8.31
CA LYS A 31 17.35 -1.99 9.30
C LYS A 31 15.89 -2.40 9.04
N LYS A 32 15.38 -3.28 9.89
CA LYS A 32 13.95 -3.39 10.21
C LYS A 32 13.53 -2.10 10.92
N THR A 33 13.04 -1.06 10.26
CA THR A 33 12.61 0.12 11.04
C THR A 33 11.25 0.72 10.74
N ASN A 34 10.67 0.66 9.54
CA ASN A 34 9.33 1.23 9.33
C ASN A 34 8.39 0.20 8.72
N ILE A 35 7.71 -0.55 9.60
CA ILE A 35 6.55 -1.38 9.24
C ILE A 35 5.33 -0.68 9.79
N PHE A 36 4.51 -0.12 8.90
CA PHE A 36 3.18 0.33 9.24
C PHE A 36 2.23 -0.87 9.25
N LYS A 37 1.30 -0.91 10.20
CA LYS A 37 0.22 -1.90 10.24
C LYS A 37 -1.11 -1.18 10.33
N GLY A 38 -2.06 -1.60 9.49
CA GLY A 38 -3.39 -1.03 9.50
C GLY A 38 -4.37 -1.81 8.66
N ILE A 39 -5.65 -1.54 8.90
CA ILE A 39 -6.77 -2.11 8.18
C ILE A 39 -6.96 -1.31 6.89
N PHE A 40 -7.02 -1.98 5.75
CA PHE A 40 -7.36 -1.32 4.51
C PHE A 40 -8.81 -0.87 4.54
N ILE A 41 -9.07 0.43 4.42
CA ILE A 41 -10.43 0.97 4.51
C ILE A 41 -10.97 1.46 3.16
N GLY A 42 -10.12 1.53 2.14
CA GLY A 42 -10.52 1.89 0.79
C GLY A 42 -9.50 2.77 0.07
N GLU A 43 -9.95 3.34 -1.03
CA GLU A 43 -9.13 4.12 -1.95
C GLU A 43 -9.65 5.57 -1.98
N SER A 44 -8.77 6.51 -2.32
CA SER A 44 -9.13 7.92 -2.41
C SER A 44 -8.26 8.66 -3.41
N GLY A 45 -8.62 9.91 -3.70
CA GLY A 45 -8.06 10.72 -4.79
C GLY A 45 -9.05 10.88 -5.95
N MET A 46 -8.67 11.71 -6.92
CA MET A 46 -9.50 11.98 -8.11
C MET A 46 -9.60 10.74 -9.01
N ASP A 47 -8.54 9.92 -9.06
CA ASP A 47 -8.47 8.67 -9.84
C ASP A 47 -8.20 7.43 -8.95
N ASN A 48 -8.56 7.51 -7.66
CA ASN A 48 -8.26 6.47 -6.67
C ASN A 48 -6.75 6.17 -6.53
N ASP A 49 -5.88 7.16 -6.70
CA ASP A 49 -4.42 6.96 -6.70
C ASP A 49 -3.84 6.58 -5.33
N PHE A 50 -4.64 6.69 -4.26
CA PHE A 50 -4.20 6.46 -2.88
C PHE A 50 -4.92 5.27 -2.25
N TYR A 51 -4.18 4.40 -1.58
CA TYR A 51 -4.71 3.44 -0.62
C TYR A 51 -4.77 4.08 0.76
N ILE A 52 -5.90 3.94 1.45
CA ILE A 52 -6.08 4.42 2.82
C ILE A 52 -6.10 3.23 3.78
N PHE A 53 -5.28 3.34 4.81
CA PHE A 53 -5.25 2.38 5.91
C PHE A 53 -5.54 3.05 7.23
N LYS A 54 -6.27 2.35 8.09
CA LYS A 54 -6.53 2.77 9.47
C LYS A 54 -5.62 1.99 10.42
N SER A 55 -4.77 2.69 11.13
CA SER A 55 -3.94 2.12 12.19
C SER A 55 -4.80 1.68 13.39
N ILE A 56 -4.28 0.75 14.19
CA ILE A 56 -4.92 0.32 15.45
C ILE A 56 -5.16 1.47 16.43
N ASN A 57 -4.33 2.51 16.37
CA ASN A 57 -4.46 3.72 17.19
C ASN A 57 -5.51 4.71 16.65
N GLY A 58 -6.22 4.38 15.56
CA GLY A 58 -7.28 5.19 14.97
C GLY A 58 -6.83 6.21 13.93
N TYR A 59 -5.52 6.38 13.71
CA TYR A 59 -4.98 7.25 12.67
C TYR A 59 -5.22 6.68 11.27
N LEU A 60 -5.47 7.57 10.31
CA LEU A 60 -5.55 7.23 8.90
C LEU A 60 -4.23 7.57 8.23
N GLU A 61 -3.72 6.63 7.44
CA GLU A 61 -2.47 6.78 6.70
C GLU A 61 -2.73 6.48 5.22
N CYS A 62 -2.23 7.36 4.35
CA CYS A 62 -2.42 7.29 2.92
C CYS A 62 -1.12 6.89 2.23
N PHE A 63 -1.19 5.95 1.29
CA PHE A 63 -0.06 5.52 0.48
C PHE A 63 -0.42 5.60 -1.00
N LEU A 64 0.49 6.12 -1.82
CA LEU A 64 0.28 6.16 -3.27
C LEU A 64 0.35 4.76 -3.86
N LYS A 65 -0.54 4.43 -4.79
CA LYS A 65 -0.48 3.17 -5.56
C LYS A 65 0.83 3.02 -6.32
N ILE A 66 1.33 4.12 -6.89
CA ILE A 66 2.56 4.12 -7.69
C ILE A 66 3.79 3.73 -6.86
N ASP A 67 3.80 4.05 -5.57
CA ASP A 67 4.89 3.72 -4.64
C ASP A 67 5.05 2.19 -4.46
N PHE A 68 3.95 1.45 -4.55
CA PHE A 68 3.97 -0.02 -4.58
C PHE A 68 4.38 -0.55 -5.96
N LEU A 69 3.97 0.12 -7.05
CA LEU A 69 4.34 -0.25 -8.42
C LEU A 69 5.84 -0.11 -8.69
N ILE A 70 6.45 0.99 -8.23
CA ILE A 70 7.90 1.21 -8.35
C ILE A 70 8.71 0.39 -7.35
N ASN A 71 8.04 -0.48 -6.58
CA ASN A 71 8.64 -1.38 -5.60
C ASN A 71 9.36 -0.63 -4.46
N GLU A 72 8.99 0.62 -4.19
CA GLU A 72 9.49 1.40 -3.06
C GLU A 72 8.86 0.92 -1.75
N TYR A 73 7.60 0.48 -1.80
CA TYR A 73 6.91 -0.14 -0.67
C TYR A 73 6.48 -1.57 -1.00
N GLY A 74 6.50 -2.42 0.02
CA GLY A 74 5.87 -3.73 0.01
C GLY A 74 4.67 -3.74 0.93
N ILE A 75 3.68 -4.57 0.58
CA ILE A 75 2.49 -4.83 1.39
C ILE A 75 2.31 -6.34 1.55
N ARG A 76 1.82 -6.77 2.72
CA ARG A 76 1.44 -8.16 2.98
C ARG A 76 0.22 -8.21 3.89
N LYS A 77 -0.70 -9.15 3.64
CA LYS A 77 -1.80 -9.45 4.54
C LYS A 77 -1.26 -10.11 5.81
N ILE A 78 -1.87 -9.83 6.96
CA ILE A 78 -1.53 -10.41 8.27
C ILE A 78 -2.76 -11.02 8.94
#